data_AF-A0A8J3TYL6-F1
#
_entry.id   AF-A0A8J3TYL6-F1
#
_cell.length_a   1.000
_cell.length_b   1.000
_cell.length_c   1.000
_cell.angle_alpha   90.00
_cell.angle_beta   90.00
_cell.angle_gamma   90.00
#
_symmetry.space_group_name_H-M   'P 1'
#
loop_
_entity.id
_entity.type
_entity.pdbx_description
1 polymer ?
#
loop_
_entity_poly.entity_id
_entity_poly.type
_entity_poly.pdbx_seq_one_letter_code
_entity_poly.pdbx_strand_id
1 'polypeptide(L)'
;MTMAVAQVGEWLGLGGSILANLFNPRVIVIGGYFASLAQWLLPHAQDQLQRLVVAAPAARCRFVASTLGFGAASRGAPSMVINHIIDDSTTIMDLPRPAPY
;
A
#
# COMPACT_ATOMS: atom_id res chain seq x y z
N MET A 1 19.09 -0.92 -19.99
CA MET A 1 17.93 -0.21 -19.42
C MET A 1 17.17 -1.04 -18.37
N THR A 2 17.00 -2.36 -18.59
CA THR A 2 16.33 -3.28 -17.65
C THR A 2 17.04 -3.46 -16.30
N MET A 3 18.37 -3.40 -16.26
CA MET A 3 19.16 -3.54 -15.02
C MET A 3 18.80 -2.50 -13.94
N ALA A 4 18.51 -1.26 -14.34
CA ALA A 4 18.12 -0.22 -13.39
C ALA A 4 16.77 -0.54 -12.71
N VAL A 5 15.82 -1.05 -13.48
CA VAL A 5 14.50 -1.45 -12.94
C VAL A 5 14.63 -2.68 -12.04
N ALA A 6 15.49 -3.63 -12.41
CA ALA A 6 15.80 -4.78 -11.57
C ALA A 6 16.38 -4.35 -10.22
N GLN A 7 17.38 -3.46 -10.22
CA GLN A 7 17.98 -2.92 -9.00
C GLN A 7 16.94 -2.25 -8.09
N VAL A 8 16.05 -1.43 -8.65
CA VAL A 8 14.97 -0.81 -7.86
C VAL A 8 14.02 -1.86 -7.29
N GLY A 9 13.70 -2.91 -8.07
CA GLY A 9 12.94 -4.05 -7.59
C GLY A 9 13.62 -4.75 -6.41
N GLU A 10 14.93 -4.97 -6.49
CA GLU A 10 15.68 -5.59 -5.40
C GLU A 10 15.62 -4.78 -4.10
N TRP A 11 15.82 -3.45 -4.19
CA TRP A 11 15.67 -2.55 -3.04
C TRP A 11 14.26 -2.53 -2.47
N LEU A 12 13.24 -2.60 -3.34
CA LEU A 12 11.86 -2.73 -2.89
C LEU A 12 11.63 -4.04 -2.13
N GLY A 13 12.21 -5.15 -2.61
CA GLY A 13 12.15 -6.45 -1.96
C GLY A 13 12.80 -6.46 -0.58
N LEU A 14 13.96 -5.81 -0.44
CA LEU A 14 14.65 -5.62 0.84
C LEU A 14 13.81 -4.79 1.82
N GLY A 15 13.26 -3.65 1.38
CA GLY A 15 12.35 -2.86 2.22
C GLY A 15 11.12 -3.66 2.64
N GLY A 16 10.55 -4.42 1.70
CA GLY A 16 9.42 -5.31 1.96
C GLY A 16 9.74 -6.42 2.95
N SER A 17 10.96 -6.96 2.96
CA SER A 17 11.32 -8.04 3.89
C SER A 17 11.41 -7.54 5.33
N ILE A 18 11.86 -6.29 5.52
CA ILE A 18 11.84 -5.64 6.83
C ILE A 18 10.40 -5.53 7.34
N LEU A 19 9.48 -5.02 6.50
CA LEU A 19 8.07 -4.92 6.85
C LEU A 19 7.43 -6.30 7.09
N ALA A 20 7.78 -7.28 6.26
CA ALA A 20 7.22 -8.62 6.33
C ALA A 20 7.67 -9.34 7.61
N ASN A 21 8.94 -9.21 8.00
CA ASN A 21 9.46 -9.77 9.24
C ASN A 21 8.87 -9.09 10.48
N LEU A 22 8.53 -7.80 10.41
CA LEU A 22 7.97 -7.05 11.55
C LEU A 22 6.47 -7.26 11.73
N PHE A 23 5.70 -7.23 10.64
CA PHE A 23 4.22 -7.20 10.69
C PHE A 23 3.55 -8.48 10.22
N ASN A 24 4.29 -9.40 9.60
CA ASN A 24 3.77 -10.62 8.97
C ASN A 24 2.50 -10.39 8.09
N PRO A 25 2.51 -9.42 7.17
CA PRO A 25 1.37 -9.13 6.32
C PRO A 25 1.21 -10.21 5.24
N ARG A 26 -0.02 -10.41 4.77
CA ARG A 26 -0.28 -11.27 3.60
C ARG A 26 0.07 -10.58 2.28
N VAL A 27 -0.07 -9.26 2.22
CA VAL A 27 0.08 -8.48 0.99
C VAL A 27 0.72 -7.14 1.29
N ILE A 28 1.67 -6.73 0.46
CA ILE A 28 2.18 -5.36 0.39
C ILE A 28 1.69 -4.75 -0.93
N VAL A 29 0.86 -3.71 -0.83
CA VAL A 29 0.31 -3.01 -1.99
C VAL A 29 1.23 -1.86 -2.38
N ILE A 30 1.60 -1.81 -3.66
CA ILE A 30 2.52 -0.82 -4.20
C ILE A 30 1.74 0.18 -5.05
N GLY A 31 1.87 1.48 -4.74
CA GLY A 31 1.18 2.57 -5.43
C GLY A 31 2.10 3.45 -6.27
N GLY A 32 1.53 4.51 -6.83
CA GLY A 32 2.26 5.52 -7.59
C GLY A 32 3.00 4.95 -8.81
N TYR A 33 4.17 5.53 -9.12
CA TYR A 33 4.98 5.14 -10.27
C TYR A 33 5.44 3.68 -10.25
N PHE A 34 5.62 3.10 -9.05
CA PHE A 34 5.99 1.69 -8.91
C PHE A 34 4.88 0.76 -9.42
N ALA A 35 3.61 1.12 -9.22
CA ALA A 35 2.47 0.35 -9.75
C ALA A 35 2.49 0.32 -11.29
N SER A 36 2.82 1.45 -11.93
CA SER A 36 2.94 1.54 -13.40
C SER A 36 4.08 0.69 -13.96
N LEU A 37 5.13 0.45 -13.17
CA LEU A 37 6.30 -0.36 -13.54
C LEU A 37 6.25 -1.79 -13.02
N ALA A 38 5.13 -2.21 -12.43
CA ALA A 38 5.03 -3.43 -11.64
C ALA A 38 5.43 -4.70 -12.41
N GLN A 39 5.11 -4.80 -13.70
CA GLN A 39 5.43 -5.97 -14.52
C GLN A 39 6.94 -6.24 -14.60
N TRP A 40 7.77 -5.19 -14.50
CA TRP A 40 9.23 -5.32 -14.53
C TRP A 40 9.82 -5.36 -13.12
N LEU A 41 9.19 -4.69 -12.16
CA LEU A 41 9.77 -4.46 -10.83
C LEU A 41 9.40 -5.54 -9.81
N LEU A 42 8.13 -5.97 -9.80
CA LEU A 42 7.63 -6.91 -8.79
C LEU A 42 8.26 -8.30 -8.85
N PRO A 43 8.64 -8.88 -10.02
CA PRO A 43 9.34 -10.16 -10.03
C PRO A 43 10.65 -10.11 -9.22
N HIS A 44 11.47 -9.06 -9.41
CA HIS A 44 12.73 -8.89 -8.68
C HIS A 44 12.50 -8.57 -7.19
N ALA A 45 11.48 -7.75 -6.89
CA ALA A 45 11.10 -7.46 -5.51
C ALA A 45 10.62 -8.70 -4.75
N GLN A 46 9.81 -9.53 -5.41
CA GLN A 46 9.26 -10.75 -4.82
C GLN A 46 10.35 -11.80 -4.55
N ASP A 47 11.31 -11.96 -5.45
CA ASP A 47 12.47 -12.84 -5.26
C ASP A 47 13.33 -12.39 -4.08
N GLN A 48 13.69 -11.09 -4.01
CA GLN A 48 14.45 -10.57 -2.87
C GLN A 48 13.69 -10.66 -1.54
N LEU A 49 12.39 -10.38 -1.53
CA LEU A 49 11.55 -10.57 -0.36
C LEU A 49 11.63 -12.01 0.16
N GLN A 50 11.48 -12.99 -0.73
CA GLN A 50 11.49 -14.41 -0.36
C GLN A 50 12.84 -14.86 0.20
N ARG A 51 13.95 -14.29 -0.28
CA ARG A 51 15.30 -14.60 0.22
C ARG A 51 15.56 -14.06 1.63
N LEU A 52 14.90 -12.97 2.01
CA LEU A 52 15.20 -12.21 3.23
C LEU A 52 14.16 -12.38 4.35
N VAL A 53 12.98 -12.94 4.04
CA VAL A 53 11.95 -13.20 5.04
C VAL A 53 12.29 -14.45 5.86
N VAL A 54 12.20 -14.33 7.19
CA VAL A 54 12.50 -15.40 8.15
C VAL A 54 11.28 -16.30 8.41
N ALA A 55 10.07 -15.79 8.14
CA ALA A 55 8.81 -16.47 8.43
C ALA A 55 8.59 -17.75 7.58
N ALA A 56 7.93 -18.74 8.18
CA ALA A 56 7.70 -20.05 7.58
C ALA A 56 6.89 -20.00 6.25
N PRO A 57 7.02 -21.01 5.35
CA PRO A 57 6.44 -21.00 3.99
C PRO A 57 4.92 -20.86 3.87
N ALA A 58 4.17 -20.97 4.98
CA ALA A 58 2.72 -20.73 5.01
C ALA A 58 2.34 -19.24 5.07
N ALA A 59 3.26 -18.37 5.48
CA ALA A 59 3.07 -16.92 5.64
C ALA A 59 3.65 -16.15 4.44
N ARG A 60 3.27 -16.50 3.20
CA ARG A 60 3.84 -15.85 2.00
C ARG A 60 3.26 -14.45 1.84
N CYS A 61 4.03 -13.45 2.24
CA CYS A 61 3.82 -12.07 1.83
C CYS A 61 4.06 -11.93 0.32
N ARG A 62 3.15 -11.26 -0.37
CA ARG A 62 3.29 -10.94 -1.80
C ARG A 62 3.15 -9.46 -2.09
N PHE A 63 3.88 -8.99 -3.09
CA PHE A 63 3.64 -7.66 -3.63
C PHE A 63 2.48 -7.68 -4.63
N VAL A 64 1.67 -6.62 -4.62
CA VAL A 64 0.64 -6.36 -5.64
C VAL A 64 0.68 -4.90 -6.06
N ALA A 65 0.41 -4.63 -7.33
CA ALA A 65 0.27 -3.26 -7.84
C ALA A 65 -1.14 -2.74 -7.54
N SER A 66 -1.23 -1.51 -7.04
CA SER A 66 -2.51 -0.83 -6.85
C SER A 66 -3.15 -0.51 -8.20
N THR A 67 -4.43 -0.83 -8.34
CA THR A 67 -5.24 -0.52 -9.54
C THR A 67 -5.88 0.87 -9.48
N LEU A 68 -5.65 1.62 -8.40
CA LEU A 68 -6.23 2.95 -8.19
C LEU A 68 -5.46 4.03 -8.99
N GLY A 69 -4.18 3.84 -9.28
CA GLY A 69 -3.38 4.88 -9.97
C GLY A 69 -3.24 6.16 -9.14
N PHE A 70 -2.85 7.27 -9.78
CA PHE A 70 -2.45 8.51 -9.07
C PHE A 70 -3.58 9.21 -8.31
N GLY A 71 -4.83 8.94 -8.64
CA GLY A 71 -5.99 9.43 -7.89
C GLY A 71 -6.28 8.66 -6.58
N ALA A 72 -5.44 7.68 -6.20
CA ALA A 72 -5.68 6.84 -5.02
C ALA A 72 -5.84 7.68 -3.74
N ALA A 73 -4.95 8.65 -3.51
CA ALA A 73 -4.99 9.51 -2.33
C ALA A 73 -6.27 10.36 -2.28
N SER A 74 -6.60 11.03 -3.40
CA SER A 74 -7.81 11.85 -3.49
C SER A 74 -9.10 11.06 -3.28
N ARG A 75 -9.15 9.80 -3.77
CA ARG A 75 -10.31 8.93 -3.55
C ARG A 75 -10.37 8.32 -2.15
N GLY A 76 -9.23 8.13 -1.49
CA GLY A 76 -9.17 7.64 -0.11
C GLY A 76 -9.47 8.72 0.93
N ALA A 77 -9.20 10.00 0.62
CA ALA A 77 -9.37 11.09 1.56
C ALA A 77 -10.80 11.21 2.14
N PRO A 78 -11.89 11.11 1.36
CA PRO A 78 -13.25 11.12 1.91
C PRO A 78 -13.50 9.97 2.90
N SER A 79 -12.88 8.80 2.69
CA SER A 79 -13.04 7.65 3.59
C SER A 79 -12.54 7.94 5.00
N MET A 80 -11.58 8.85 5.19
CA MET A 80 -11.13 9.25 6.52
C MET A 80 -12.23 10.00 7.28
N VAL A 81 -12.92 10.92 6.61
CA VAL A 81 -14.05 11.67 7.19
C VAL A 81 -15.23 10.74 7.44
N ILE A 82 -15.55 9.89 6.48
CA ILE A 82 -16.66 8.92 6.59
C ILE A 82 -16.39 7.95 7.74
N ASN A 83 -15.20 7.37 7.84
CA ASN A 83 -14.85 6.47 8.95
C ASN A 83 -14.95 7.19 10.29
N HIS A 84 -14.51 8.44 10.38
CA HIS A 84 -14.64 9.21 11.62
C HIS A 84 -16.10 9.40 12.05
N ILE A 85 -17.00 9.71 11.11
CA ILE A 85 -18.44 9.84 11.38
C ILE A 85 -19.06 8.49 11.77
N ILE A 86 -18.61 7.39 11.15
CA ILE A 86 -19.07 6.04 11.48
C ILE A 86 -18.60 5.63 12.88
N ASP A 87 -17.35 5.92 13.23
CA ASP A 87 -16.76 5.60 14.54
C ASP A 87 -17.36 6.46 15.66
N ASP A 88 -17.72 7.72 15.36
CA ASP A 88 -18.41 8.62 16.27
C ASP A 88 -19.46 9.48 15.55
N SER A 89 -20.71 9.02 15.63
CA SER A 89 -21.86 9.68 15.02
C SER A 89 -22.24 11.02 15.65
N THR A 90 -21.68 11.39 16.81
CA THR A 90 -22.02 12.67 17.46
C THR A 90 -21.35 13.86 16.77
N THR A 91 -20.28 13.62 16.02
CA THR A 91 -19.50 14.62 15.26
C THR A 91 -20.32 15.41 14.23
N ILE A 92 -21.41 14.84 13.72
CA ILE A 92 -22.32 15.51 12.77
C ILE A 92 -23.41 16.35 13.46
N MET A 93 -23.65 16.16 14.77
CA MET A 93 -24.66 16.93 15.51
C MET A 93 -24.16 18.33 15.92
N ASP A 94 -22.84 18.54 15.98
CA ASP A 94 -22.21 19.82 16.32
C ASP A 94 -21.89 20.72 15.10
N LEU A 95 -22.31 20.33 13.89
CA LEU A 95 -22.11 21.17 12.70
C LEU A 95 -22.99 22.44 12.79
N PRO A 96 -22.42 23.63 12.52
CA PRO A 96 -23.21 24.86 12.48
C PRO A 96 -24.34 24.70 11.47
N ARG A 97 -25.58 25.01 11.88
CA ARG A 97 -26.70 25.05 10.94
C ARG A 97 -26.35 26.05 9.82
N PRO A 98 -26.49 25.66 8.54
CA PRO A 98 -26.30 26.61 7.45
C PRO A 98 -27.27 27.77 7.65
N ALA A 99 -26.78 28.99 7.42
CA ALA A 99 -27.60 30.19 7.55
C ALA A 99 -28.84 30.06 6.64
N PRO A 100 -30.05 30.40 7.13
CA PRO A 100 -31.21 30.46 6.27
C PRO A 100 -30.95 31.51 5.17
N TYR A 101 -31.19 31.13 3.91
CA TYR A 101 -31.21 32.05 2.79
C TYR A 101 -32.34 33.07 2.95
#